data_AF-A0A5C7XD46-F1
#
_entry.id   AF-A0A5C7XD46-F1
#
_cell.length_a   1.000
_cell.length_b   1.000
_cell.length_c   1.000
_cell.angle_alpha   90.00
_cell.angle_beta   90.00
_cell.angle_gamma   90.00
#
_symmetry.space_group_name_H-M   'P 1'
#
loop_
_entity.id
_entity.type
_entity.pdbx_description
1 polymer ?
#
loop_
_entity_poly.entity_id
_entity_poly.type
_entity_poly.pdbx_seq_one_letter_code
_entity_poly.pdbx_strand_id
1 'polypeptide(L)'
;MSGADGKLGLNYRRRVIYRALQETFRDPQVVRGYFERWQRDHSHEAHFVVTRFAAVIAKEAAFDAQQKSEFQRRLFQGLTQPYETLPRVPDGWIVETRGSAEPAPVASSPPSNAPPQVATAVSSPGVAPATNAAAEAAFGATSPERIVFSAFAQPLCAAILAKADRHPGVLRQAVGDLPGGDTDQERALMERFRLWAETRFRIDALPPLRHAEDLRAFAHGLYLLAADLIGPVQADRLLADAAANAARLPEAALFSPQWLL
;
A
#
# COMPACT_ATOMS: atom_id res chain seq x y z
N MET A 1 -14.12 18.58 18.69
CA MET A 1 -15.02 17.57 19.28
C MET A 1 -15.31 16.43 18.29
N SER A 2 -14.30 15.82 17.64
CA SER A 2 -14.50 14.91 16.47
C SER A 2 -14.39 13.41 16.79
N GLY A 3 -14.80 12.98 17.98
CA GLY A 3 -14.73 11.56 18.38
C GLY A 3 -16.01 10.76 18.14
N ALA A 4 -17.15 11.43 17.96
CA ALA A 4 -18.47 10.78 17.92
C ALA A 4 -18.87 10.34 16.49
N ASP A 5 -18.62 11.16 15.48
CA ASP A 5 -19.01 10.86 14.09
C ASP A 5 -18.27 9.65 13.50
N GLY A 6 -16.99 9.46 13.85
CA GLY A 6 -16.21 8.31 13.40
C GLY A 6 -16.70 6.98 13.98
N LYS A 7 -17.17 6.99 15.24
CA LYS A 7 -17.72 5.80 15.91
C LYS A 7 -19.09 5.42 15.37
N LEU A 8 -19.92 6.41 15.04
CA LEU A 8 -21.23 6.18 14.43
C LEU A 8 -21.06 5.52 13.04
N GLY A 9 -20.13 6.03 12.23
CA GLY A 9 -19.82 5.46 10.91
C GLY A 9 -19.26 4.04 10.96
N LEU A 10 -18.43 3.70 11.96
CA LEU A 10 -17.92 2.33 12.10
C LEU A 10 -19.01 1.34 12.54
N ASN A 11 -19.81 1.72 13.53
CA ASN A 11 -20.89 0.84 14.01
C ASN A 11 -21.98 0.65 12.96
N TYR A 12 -22.25 1.67 12.15
CA TYR A 12 -23.14 1.54 10.99
C TYR A 12 -22.63 0.48 10.01
N ARG A 13 -21.36 0.58 9.60
CA ARG A 13 -20.73 -0.37 8.67
C ARG A 13 -20.72 -1.80 9.21
N ARG A 14 -20.43 -2.00 10.50
CA ARG A 14 -20.51 -3.30 11.17
C ARG A 14 -21.87 -3.95 10.98
N ARG A 15 -22.97 -3.22 11.19
CA ARG A 15 -24.32 -3.77 11.05
C ARG A 15 -24.68 -4.10 9.60
N VAL A 16 -24.26 -3.27 8.64
CA VAL A 16 -24.45 -3.53 7.20
C VAL A 16 -23.81 -4.85 6.80
N ILE A 17 -22.56 -5.06 7.23
CA ILE A 17 -21.79 -6.25 6.86
C ILE A 17 -22.34 -7.49 7.53
N TYR A 18 -22.63 -7.39 8.82
CA TYR A 18 -23.22 -8.49 9.57
C TYR A 18 -24.53 -8.95 8.91
N ARG A 19 -25.39 -8.01 8.51
CA ARG A 19 -26.61 -8.31 7.79
C ARG A 19 -26.34 -9.01 6.45
N ALA A 20 -25.47 -8.45 5.62
CA ALA A 20 -25.18 -9.02 4.31
C ALA A 20 -24.59 -10.44 4.42
N LEU A 21 -23.72 -10.67 5.41
CA LEU A 21 -23.15 -11.99 5.69
C LEU A 21 -24.22 -12.96 6.20
N GLN A 22 -25.12 -12.56 7.11
CA GLN A 22 -26.23 -13.41 7.56
C GLN A 22 -27.19 -13.80 6.43
N GLU A 23 -27.49 -12.87 5.51
CA GLU A 23 -28.38 -13.14 4.38
C GLU A 23 -27.72 -14.05 3.33
N THR A 24 -26.39 -14.13 3.31
CA THR A 24 -25.62 -14.87 2.31
C THR A 24 -25.18 -16.24 2.82
N PHE A 25 -24.77 -16.34 4.07
CA PHE A 25 -24.27 -17.56 4.69
C PHE A 25 -25.23 -18.03 5.77
N ARG A 26 -25.61 -19.31 5.72
CA ARG A 26 -26.48 -19.92 6.73
C ARG A 26 -25.72 -20.32 7.99
N ASP A 27 -24.41 -20.54 7.91
CA ASP A 27 -23.57 -20.95 9.04
C ASP A 27 -23.08 -19.73 9.85
N PRO A 28 -23.47 -19.60 11.14
CA PRO A 28 -23.01 -18.52 12.00
C PRO A 28 -21.48 -18.46 12.20
N GLN A 29 -20.77 -19.58 12.13
CA GLN A 29 -19.31 -19.61 12.28
C GLN A 29 -18.61 -19.02 11.05
N VAL A 30 -19.14 -19.31 9.86
CA VAL A 30 -18.65 -18.72 8.60
C VAL A 30 -18.92 -17.21 8.58
N VAL A 31 -20.12 -16.79 8.99
CA VAL A 31 -20.48 -15.37 9.15
C VAL A 31 -19.50 -14.67 10.08
N ARG A 32 -19.21 -15.29 11.24
CA ARG A 32 -18.26 -14.76 12.22
C ARG A 32 -16.86 -14.64 11.64
N GLY A 33 -16.34 -15.67 10.98
CA GLY A 33 -15.00 -15.66 10.40
C GLY A 33 -14.81 -14.53 9.37
N TYR A 34 -15.79 -14.34 8.49
CA TYR A 34 -15.74 -13.24 7.51
C TYR A 34 -15.95 -11.87 8.14
N PHE A 35 -16.77 -11.77 9.19
CA PHE A 35 -16.97 -10.52 9.93
C PHE A 35 -15.69 -10.08 10.68
N GLU A 36 -15.05 -11.00 11.42
CA GLU A 36 -13.79 -10.74 12.13
C GLU A 36 -12.68 -10.36 11.16
N ARG A 37 -12.64 -11.01 10.00
CA ARG A 37 -11.70 -10.67 8.95
C ARG A 37 -11.92 -9.26 8.41
N TRP A 38 -13.17 -8.90 8.09
CA TRP A 38 -13.47 -7.53 7.70
C TRP A 38 -13.04 -6.54 8.77
N GLN A 39 -13.30 -6.88 10.04
CA GLN A 39 -12.92 -6.01 11.14
C GLN A 39 -11.41 -5.85 11.26
N ARG A 40 -10.62 -6.90 11.04
CA ARG A 40 -9.17 -6.82 11.04
C ARG A 40 -8.64 -6.01 9.84
N ASP A 41 -9.14 -6.31 8.65
CA ASP A 41 -8.52 -5.88 7.40
C ASP A 41 -9.06 -4.52 6.91
N HIS A 42 -10.29 -4.13 7.30
CA HIS A 42 -10.99 -2.97 6.74
C HIS A 42 -11.65 -2.03 7.76
N SER A 43 -11.71 -2.36 9.06
CA SER A 43 -12.41 -1.50 10.04
C SER A 43 -11.76 -0.12 10.24
N HIS A 44 -10.47 -0.01 9.95
CA HIS A 44 -9.67 1.20 10.10
C HIS A 44 -9.80 2.16 8.90
N GLU A 45 -10.38 1.70 7.80
CA GLU A 45 -10.61 2.53 6.62
C GLU A 45 -11.68 3.59 6.93
N ALA A 46 -11.48 4.83 6.45
CA ALA A 46 -12.46 5.90 6.63
C ALA A 46 -13.70 5.72 5.73
N HIS A 47 -13.50 5.10 4.56
CA HIS A 47 -14.55 4.82 3.58
C HIS A 47 -14.83 3.32 3.55
N PHE A 48 -16.08 2.95 3.28
CA PHE A 48 -16.46 1.55 3.21
C PHE A 48 -16.19 1.01 1.81
N VAL A 49 -15.12 0.24 1.64
CA VAL A 49 -14.76 -0.35 0.36
C VAL A 49 -15.52 -1.67 0.14
N VAL A 50 -16.82 -1.54 -0.11
CA VAL A 50 -17.78 -2.63 -0.40
C VAL A 50 -17.23 -3.60 -1.44
N THR A 51 -16.66 -3.06 -2.52
CA THR A 51 -16.24 -3.80 -3.69
C THR A 51 -15.04 -4.71 -3.41
N ARG A 52 -14.06 -4.21 -2.64
CA ARG A 52 -12.85 -4.96 -2.24
C ARG A 52 -13.21 -6.08 -1.28
N PHE A 53 -14.03 -5.78 -0.26
CA PHE A 53 -14.52 -6.80 0.65
C PHE A 53 -15.34 -7.88 -0.08
N ALA A 54 -16.26 -7.49 -0.96
CA ALA A 54 -17.04 -8.45 -1.75
C ALA A 54 -16.18 -9.33 -2.66
N ALA A 55 -15.09 -8.79 -3.24
CA ALA A 55 -14.17 -9.57 -4.05
C ALA A 55 -13.41 -10.63 -3.23
N VAL A 56 -12.96 -10.29 -2.01
CA VAL A 56 -12.28 -11.23 -1.10
C VAL A 56 -13.23 -12.37 -0.72
N ILE A 57 -14.45 -12.04 -0.28
CA ILE A 57 -15.46 -13.04 0.07
C ILE A 57 -15.82 -13.92 -1.12
N ALA A 58 -16.04 -13.32 -2.30
CA ALA A 58 -16.36 -14.07 -3.51
C ALA A 58 -15.25 -15.06 -3.90
N LYS A 59 -13.99 -14.68 -3.75
CA LYS A 59 -12.85 -15.56 -4.04
C LYS A 59 -12.79 -16.74 -3.06
N GLU A 60 -13.01 -16.50 -1.78
CA GLU A 60 -12.84 -17.53 -0.74
C GLU A 60 -14.03 -18.46 -0.59
N ALA A 61 -15.23 -17.93 -0.75
CA ALA A 61 -16.46 -18.72 -0.76
C ALA A 61 -16.72 -19.35 -2.15
N ALA A 62 -15.80 -19.20 -3.10
CA ALA A 62 -15.91 -19.67 -4.48
C ALA A 62 -17.23 -19.27 -5.15
N PHE A 63 -17.62 -18.00 -4.98
CA PHE A 63 -18.84 -17.47 -5.60
C PHE A 63 -18.75 -17.47 -7.11
N ASP A 64 -19.84 -17.86 -7.76
CA ASP A 64 -20.06 -17.55 -9.16
C ASP A 64 -20.35 -16.05 -9.38
N ALA A 65 -20.41 -15.62 -10.64
CA ALA A 65 -20.65 -14.22 -10.99
C ALA A 65 -22.00 -13.69 -10.46
N GLN A 66 -23.02 -14.55 -10.39
CA GLN A 66 -24.35 -14.18 -9.91
C GLN A 66 -24.35 -13.99 -8.39
N GLN A 67 -23.76 -14.91 -7.64
CA GLN A 67 -23.61 -14.86 -6.19
C GLN A 67 -22.78 -13.64 -5.76
N LYS A 68 -21.69 -13.33 -6.48
CA LYS A 68 -20.90 -12.12 -6.26
C LYS A 68 -21.73 -10.85 -6.45
N SER A 69 -22.47 -10.75 -7.55
CA SER A 69 -23.35 -9.61 -7.84
C SER A 69 -24.44 -9.45 -6.78
N GLU A 70 -25.04 -10.57 -6.35
CA GLU A 70 -26.07 -10.58 -5.34
C GLU A 70 -25.54 -10.14 -3.96
N PHE A 71 -24.34 -10.61 -3.58
CA PHE A 71 -23.68 -10.19 -2.35
C PHE A 71 -23.35 -8.70 -2.35
N GLN A 72 -22.80 -8.18 -3.46
CA GLN A 72 -22.55 -6.75 -3.63
C GLN A 72 -23.84 -5.94 -3.50
N ARG A 73 -24.93 -6.38 -4.14
CA ARG A 73 -26.23 -5.73 -4.04
C ARG A 73 -26.74 -5.68 -2.60
N ARG A 74 -26.62 -6.77 -1.84
CA ARG A 74 -27.00 -6.81 -0.40
C ARG A 74 -26.21 -5.80 0.42
N LEU A 75 -24.90 -5.69 0.19
CA LEU A 75 -24.05 -4.71 0.87
C LEU A 75 -24.49 -3.27 0.55
N PHE A 76 -24.69 -2.93 -0.73
CA PHE A 76 -25.15 -1.59 -1.13
C PHE A 76 -26.56 -1.29 -0.60
N GLN A 77 -27.46 -2.27 -0.62
CA GLN A 77 -28.80 -2.11 -0.05
C GLN A 77 -28.75 -1.88 1.47
N GLY A 78 -27.83 -2.52 2.17
CA GLY A 78 -27.63 -2.25 3.60
C GLY A 78 -27.17 -0.81 3.87
N LEU A 79 -26.36 -0.22 2.98
CA LEU A 79 -25.88 1.16 3.10
C LEU A 79 -26.93 2.24 2.83
N THR A 80 -28.08 1.89 2.25
CA THR A 80 -29.20 2.82 2.07
C THR A 80 -30.19 2.76 3.23
N GLN A 81 -30.03 1.81 4.16
CA GLN A 81 -30.94 1.66 5.28
C GLN A 81 -30.58 2.52 6.49
N PRO A 82 -31.57 2.96 7.28
CA PRO A 82 -31.33 3.62 8.55
C PRO A 82 -30.56 2.71 9.52
N TYR A 83 -29.70 3.30 10.35
CA TYR A 83 -28.93 2.55 11.36
C TYR A 83 -29.81 1.68 12.29
N GLU A 84 -31.01 2.17 12.60
CA GLU A 84 -31.96 1.54 13.51
C GLU A 84 -32.61 0.28 12.95
N THR A 85 -32.72 0.15 11.63
CA THR A 85 -33.35 -1.01 10.97
C THR A 85 -32.37 -2.15 10.73
N LEU A 86 -31.07 -1.90 10.87
CA LEU A 86 -30.04 -2.92 10.66
C LEU A 86 -29.88 -3.80 11.90
N PRO A 87 -29.70 -5.13 11.73
CA PRO A 87 -29.55 -6.05 12.84
C PRO A 87 -28.32 -5.70 13.69
N ARG A 88 -28.46 -5.85 15.01
CA ARG A 88 -27.35 -5.66 15.94
C ARG A 88 -26.35 -6.80 15.78
N VAL A 89 -25.07 -6.43 15.71
CA VAL A 89 -23.98 -7.41 15.76
C VAL A 89 -23.96 -8.03 17.16
N PRO A 90 -23.82 -9.36 17.31
CA PRO A 90 -23.75 -10.02 18.60
C PRO A 90 -22.64 -9.46 19.50
N ASP A 91 -22.96 -9.30 20.78
CA ASP A 91 -22.00 -8.87 21.80
C ASP A 91 -20.88 -9.91 21.90
N GLY A 92 -19.63 -9.46 21.84
CA GLY A 92 -18.44 -10.32 21.83
C GLY A 92 -17.79 -10.55 20.45
N TRP A 93 -18.44 -10.15 19.35
CA TRP A 93 -17.81 -10.14 18.02
C TRP A 93 -17.03 -8.85 17.75
N ILE A 94 -17.38 -7.80 18.49
CA ILE A 94 -16.72 -6.51 18.41
C ILE A 94 -15.44 -6.60 19.24
N VAL A 95 -14.33 -6.90 18.57
CA VAL A 95 -13.00 -6.70 19.18
C VAL A 95 -12.75 -5.20 19.27
N GLU A 96 -12.99 -4.61 20.44
CA GLU A 96 -12.44 -3.30 20.76
C GLU A 96 -10.93 -3.45 20.76
N THR A 97 -10.27 -2.84 19.77
CA THR A 97 -8.82 -2.66 19.80
C THR A 97 -8.51 -1.69 20.94
N ARG A 98 -8.56 -2.17 22.19
CA ARG A 98 -8.08 -1.44 23.35
C ARG A 98 -6.58 -1.29 23.20
N GLY A 99 -6.13 -0.06 23.01
CA GLY A 99 -4.81 0.32 23.49
C GLY A 99 -4.73 0.16 25.01
N SER A 100 -3.54 -0.23 25.46
CA SER A 100 -3.06 -0.40 26.85
C SER A 100 -3.09 -1.83 27.41
N ALA A 101 -1.89 -2.39 27.61
CA ALA A 101 -1.40 -2.81 28.93
C ALA A 101 0.13 -3.03 28.90
N GLU A 102 0.90 -2.01 29.31
CA GLU A 102 2.14 -2.18 30.07
C GLU A 102 1.74 -2.59 31.51
N PRO A 103 2.31 -3.68 32.06
CA PRO A 103 3.42 -3.60 33.04
C PRO A 103 4.42 -4.77 32.84
N ALA A 104 5.65 -4.85 33.38
CA ALA A 104 6.46 -4.09 34.32
C ALA A 104 7.93 -4.61 34.16
N PRO A 105 8.93 -3.92 34.74
CA PRO A 105 10.35 -4.22 34.54
C PRO A 105 10.82 -5.40 35.40
N VAL A 106 11.71 -6.22 34.85
CA VAL A 106 12.59 -7.10 35.63
C VAL A 106 14.04 -6.75 35.32
N ALA A 107 14.70 -6.25 36.35
CA ALA A 107 16.12 -5.96 36.41
C ALA A 107 16.95 -7.22 36.70
N SER A 108 18.26 -7.10 36.39
CA SER A 108 19.40 -7.85 36.97
C SER A 108 19.59 -9.29 36.47
N SER A 109 20.76 -9.81 36.07
CA SER A 109 22.16 -9.34 35.95
C SER A 109 22.96 -10.44 35.19
N PRO A 110 24.18 -10.17 34.68
CA PRO A 110 25.13 -11.14 34.04
C PRO A 110 25.98 -11.87 35.12
N PRO A 111 27.06 -12.69 34.86
CA PRO A 111 27.87 -12.87 33.64
C PRO A 111 28.38 -14.33 33.39
N SER A 112 29.40 -14.46 32.51
CA SER A 112 30.46 -15.49 32.51
C SER A 112 30.35 -16.62 31.48
N ASN A 113 31.05 -16.48 30.34
CA ASN A 113 32.36 -17.10 30.12
C ASN A 113 32.84 -16.93 28.66
N ALA A 114 34.09 -16.54 28.54
CA ALA A 114 34.96 -16.67 27.38
C ALA A 114 36.25 -17.36 27.88
N PRO A 115 37.21 -17.79 27.04
CA PRO A 115 37.22 -18.22 25.63
C PRO A 115 37.93 -19.62 25.58
N PRO A 116 38.79 -20.03 24.61
CA PRO A 116 38.98 -19.66 23.19
C PRO A 116 38.98 -20.89 22.26
N GLN A 117 38.94 -20.70 20.94
CA GLN A 117 39.85 -21.46 20.05
C GLN A 117 39.95 -20.88 18.63
N VAL A 118 41.12 -21.13 18.09
CA VAL A 118 41.82 -20.50 16.97
C VAL A 118 41.57 -21.29 15.69
N ALA A 119 41.36 -20.64 14.55
CA ALA A 119 41.82 -21.17 13.26
C ALA A 119 41.85 -20.08 12.17
N THR A 120 43.09 -19.72 11.84
CA THR A 120 43.59 -19.21 10.57
C THR A 120 43.05 -19.90 9.32
N ALA A 121 42.80 -19.12 8.26
CA ALA A 121 43.20 -19.31 6.86
C ALA A 121 42.35 -18.35 6.00
N VAL A 122 42.73 -17.80 4.84
CA VAL A 122 43.93 -17.73 4.00
C VAL A 122 43.56 -16.64 2.99
N SER A 123 44.48 -15.74 2.65
CA SER A 123 44.29 -14.81 1.54
C SER A 123 44.33 -15.55 0.20
N SER A 124 43.50 -15.14 -0.76
CA SER A 124 43.90 -15.14 -2.17
C SER A 124 43.22 -14.01 -2.95
N PRO A 125 43.99 -13.24 -3.73
CA PRO A 125 43.50 -12.12 -4.53
C PRO A 125 43.03 -12.62 -5.90
N GLY A 126 41.74 -12.44 -6.20
CA GLY A 126 41.17 -12.71 -7.51
C GLY A 126 41.07 -11.43 -8.33
N VAL A 127 41.90 -11.34 -9.37
CA VAL A 127 42.02 -10.23 -10.32
C VAL A 127 40.87 -10.25 -11.35
N ALA A 128 40.26 -9.06 -11.53
CA ALA A 128 39.52 -8.54 -12.69
C ALA A 128 38.08 -9.05 -12.98
N PRO A 129 37.21 -8.25 -13.67
CA PRO A 129 37.42 -6.90 -14.21
C PRO A 129 36.46 -5.85 -13.61
N ALA A 130 37.03 -4.83 -12.98
CA ALA A 130 36.33 -3.60 -12.62
C ALA A 130 36.37 -2.62 -13.79
N THR A 131 35.56 -2.84 -14.82
CA THR A 131 35.35 -1.88 -15.91
C THR A 131 33.98 -2.12 -16.54
N ASN A 132 32.93 -1.52 -15.94
CA ASN A 132 31.75 -0.94 -16.62
C ASN A 132 30.62 -0.56 -15.65
N ALA A 133 30.54 -1.15 -14.45
CA ALA A 133 29.45 -0.85 -13.50
C ALA A 133 29.52 0.57 -12.88
N ALA A 134 30.72 1.10 -12.66
CA ALA A 134 30.90 2.44 -12.08
C ALA A 134 30.61 3.58 -13.08
N ALA A 135 30.80 3.33 -14.38
CA ALA A 135 30.49 4.29 -15.44
C ALA A 135 28.98 4.34 -15.72
N GLU A 136 28.28 3.20 -15.67
CA GLU A 136 26.81 3.15 -15.81
C GLU A 136 26.07 3.77 -14.61
N ALA A 137 26.63 3.69 -13.40
CA ALA A 137 26.06 4.35 -12.23
C ALA A 137 26.18 5.88 -12.27
N ALA A 138 27.24 6.41 -12.88
CA ALA A 138 27.48 7.85 -12.98
C ALA A 138 26.70 8.52 -14.13
N PHE A 139 26.53 7.85 -15.27
CA PHE A 139 25.81 8.41 -16.42
C PHE A 139 24.29 8.51 -16.20
N GLY A 140 23.72 7.63 -15.36
CA GLY A 140 22.30 7.65 -15.03
C GLY A 140 21.91 8.61 -13.92
N ALA A 141 22.85 9.05 -13.06
CA ALA A 141 22.54 9.82 -11.85
C ALA A 141 22.20 11.31 -12.12
N THR A 142 22.54 11.84 -13.29
CA THR A 142 22.47 13.27 -13.61
C THR A 142 21.78 13.56 -14.95
N SER A 143 20.95 12.64 -15.46
CA SER A 143 20.17 12.93 -16.66
C SER A 143 19.05 13.94 -16.31
N PRO A 144 18.76 14.91 -17.19
CA PRO A 144 17.71 15.90 -16.93
C PRO A 144 16.35 15.22 -16.67
N GLU A 145 16.07 14.11 -17.34
CA GLU A 145 14.86 13.32 -17.14
C GLU A 145 14.78 12.75 -15.72
N ARG A 146 15.89 12.22 -15.18
CA ARG A 146 15.93 11.68 -13.82
C ARG A 146 15.80 12.78 -12.77
N ILE A 147 16.41 13.95 -13.00
CA ILE A 147 16.29 15.12 -12.12
C ILE A 147 14.84 15.60 -12.07
N VAL A 148 14.22 15.81 -13.23
CA VAL A 148 12.81 16.22 -13.36
C VAL A 148 11.88 15.16 -12.73
N PHE A 149 12.08 13.88 -13.04
CA PHE A 149 11.30 12.80 -12.46
C PHE A 149 11.44 12.72 -10.93
N SER A 150 12.65 12.88 -10.39
CA SER A 150 12.87 12.81 -8.94
C SER A 150 12.14 13.94 -8.21
N ALA A 151 12.20 15.16 -8.75
CA ALA A 151 11.47 16.30 -8.21
C ALA A 151 9.95 16.14 -8.34
N PHE A 152 9.48 15.58 -9.46
CA PHE A 152 8.09 15.25 -9.69
C PHE A 152 7.59 14.17 -8.71
N ALA A 153 8.35 13.09 -8.52
CA ALA A 153 7.97 11.97 -7.68
C ALA A 153 7.97 12.30 -6.18
N GLN A 154 8.83 13.23 -5.75
CA GLN A 154 9.05 13.56 -4.34
C GLN A 154 7.76 13.86 -3.54
N PRO A 155 6.86 14.77 -3.94
CA PRO A 155 5.62 15.05 -3.19
C PRO A 155 4.67 13.84 -3.12
N LEU A 156 4.57 13.06 -4.20
CA LEU A 156 3.77 11.83 -4.25
C LEU A 156 4.32 10.79 -3.27
N CYS A 157 5.62 10.50 -3.35
CA CYS A 157 6.31 9.57 -2.46
C CYS A 157 6.18 10.01 -1.00
N ALA A 158 6.36 11.30 -0.70
CA ALA A 158 6.23 11.82 0.67
C ALA A 158 4.81 11.58 1.24
N ALA A 159 3.77 11.83 0.45
CA ALA A 159 2.39 11.61 0.86
C ALA A 159 2.06 10.12 1.04
N ILE A 160 2.52 9.27 0.12
CA ILE A 160 2.39 7.81 0.19
C ILE A 160 3.06 7.28 1.47
N LEU A 161 4.30 7.69 1.74
CA LEU A 161 5.04 7.25 2.93
C LEU A 161 4.41 7.77 4.22
N ALA A 162 3.96 9.02 4.26
CA ALA A 162 3.24 9.56 5.42
C ALA A 162 1.96 8.78 5.75
N LYS A 163 1.29 8.23 4.73
CA LYS A 163 0.14 7.32 4.91
C LYS A 163 0.59 5.92 5.36
N ALA A 164 1.62 5.38 4.73
CA ALA A 164 2.16 4.05 5.03
C ALA A 164 2.75 3.95 6.44
N ASP A 165 3.38 5.01 6.95
CA ASP A 165 3.99 5.02 8.29
C ASP A 165 2.96 4.98 9.42
N ARG A 166 1.72 5.40 9.13
CA ARG A 166 0.60 5.26 10.06
C ARG A 166 0.02 3.85 10.08
N HIS A 167 0.30 3.06 9.04
CA HIS A 167 -0.30 1.73 8.84
C HIS A 167 0.74 0.75 8.28
N PRO A 168 1.50 0.06 9.16
CA PRO A 168 2.50 -0.92 8.75
C PRO A 168 1.90 -1.98 7.81
N GLY A 169 2.56 -2.24 6.68
CA GLY A 169 2.13 -3.25 5.70
C GLY A 169 1.22 -2.73 4.59
N VAL A 170 0.57 -1.58 4.76
CA VAL A 170 -0.32 -0.99 3.73
C VAL A 170 0.41 -0.69 2.43
N LEU A 171 1.66 -0.19 2.50
CA LEU A 171 2.46 0.04 1.30
C LEU A 171 2.70 -1.25 0.51
N ARG A 172 3.07 -2.34 1.19
CA ARG A 172 3.34 -3.63 0.54
C ARG A 172 2.07 -4.18 -0.10
N GLN A 173 0.94 -4.08 0.59
CA GLN A 173 -0.35 -4.52 0.06
C GLN A 173 -0.76 -3.70 -1.16
N ALA A 174 -0.75 -2.37 -1.06
CA ALA A 174 -1.18 -1.49 -2.14
C ALA A 174 -0.28 -1.63 -3.39
N VAL A 175 1.03 -1.81 -3.20
CA VAL A 175 1.98 -2.11 -4.30
C VAL A 175 1.72 -3.48 -4.93
N GLY A 176 1.29 -4.46 -4.14
CA GLY A 176 0.89 -5.79 -4.63
C GLY A 176 -0.45 -5.78 -5.40
N ASP A 177 -1.36 -4.89 -5.02
CA ASP A 177 -2.67 -4.70 -5.66
C ASP A 177 -2.61 -3.90 -6.97
N LEU A 178 -1.47 -3.26 -7.28
CA LEU A 178 -1.29 -2.55 -8.55
C LEU A 178 -1.46 -3.53 -9.74
N PRO A 179 -2.19 -3.12 -10.79
CA PRO A 179 -2.39 -3.96 -11.96
C PRO A 179 -1.04 -4.33 -12.57
N GLY A 180 -0.83 -5.64 -12.78
CA GLY A 180 0.28 -6.09 -13.62
C GLY A 180 0.01 -5.69 -15.06
N GLY A 181 1.04 -5.25 -15.78
CA GLY A 181 0.90 -4.96 -17.20
C GLY A 181 0.59 -6.20 -18.04
N ASP A 182 0.04 -5.99 -19.23
CA ASP A 182 -0.38 -7.05 -20.14
C ASP A 182 0.79 -7.63 -20.93
N THR A 183 1.86 -6.84 -21.09
CA THR A 183 3.08 -7.24 -21.82
C THR A 183 4.21 -7.68 -20.89
N ASP A 184 5.15 -8.47 -21.40
CA ASP A 184 6.36 -8.88 -20.66
C ASP A 184 7.18 -7.68 -20.20
N GLN A 185 7.25 -6.63 -21.03
CA GLN A 185 7.95 -5.39 -20.72
C GLN A 185 7.30 -4.64 -19.57
N GLU A 186 5.97 -4.47 -19.58
CA GLU A 186 5.26 -3.80 -18.49
C GLU A 186 5.32 -4.61 -17.19
N ARG A 187 5.27 -5.94 -17.26
CA ARG A 187 5.48 -6.82 -16.10
C ARG A 187 6.86 -6.62 -15.50
N ALA A 188 7.91 -6.60 -16.32
CA ALA A 188 9.28 -6.35 -15.86
C ALA A 188 9.44 -4.95 -15.26
N LEU A 189 8.81 -3.93 -15.85
CA LEU A 189 8.80 -2.56 -15.29
C LEU A 189 8.07 -2.49 -13.95
N MET A 190 6.92 -3.16 -13.82
CA MET A 190 6.17 -3.21 -12.58
C MET A 190 6.95 -3.94 -11.47
N GLU A 191 7.65 -5.03 -11.78
CA GLU A 191 8.55 -5.69 -10.81
C GLU A 191 9.66 -4.74 -10.33
N ARG A 192 10.26 -3.97 -11.24
CA ARG A 192 11.26 -2.95 -10.86
C ARG A 192 10.66 -1.84 -9.99
N PHE A 193 9.42 -1.43 -10.29
CA PHE A 193 8.68 -0.47 -9.46
C PHE A 193 8.42 -1.03 -8.06
N ARG A 194 8.01 -2.30 -7.94
CA ARG A 194 7.80 -2.99 -6.66
C ARG A 194 9.09 -3.02 -5.83
N LEU A 195 10.21 -3.40 -6.43
CA LEU A 195 11.51 -3.38 -5.77
C LEU A 195 11.89 -1.97 -5.29
N TRP A 196 11.61 -0.94 -6.09
CA TRP A 196 11.83 0.44 -5.68
C TRP A 196 10.92 0.87 -4.51
N ALA A 197 9.66 0.43 -4.51
CA ALA A 197 8.74 0.68 -3.41
C ALA A 197 9.16 -0.01 -2.09
N GLU A 198 9.78 -1.20 -2.17
CA GLU A 198 10.38 -1.87 -1.00
C GLU A 198 11.51 -1.07 -0.36
N THR A 199 12.25 -0.30 -1.18
CA THR A 199 13.25 0.67 -0.68
C THR A 199 12.63 1.97 -0.16
N ARG A 200 11.31 2.03 -0.05
CA ARG A 200 10.53 3.21 0.35
C ARG A 200 10.80 4.43 -0.53
N PHE A 201 10.87 4.20 -1.85
CA PHE A 201 11.04 5.24 -2.86
C PHE A 201 12.30 6.10 -2.69
N ARG A 202 13.36 5.51 -2.15
CA ARG A 202 14.67 6.14 -2.05
C ARG A 202 15.19 6.52 -3.44
N ILE A 203 15.58 7.77 -3.64
CA ILE A 203 16.02 8.29 -4.95
C ILE A 203 17.31 7.59 -5.41
N ASP A 204 18.21 7.27 -4.47
CA ASP A 204 19.43 6.52 -4.71
C ASP A 204 19.17 5.06 -5.12
N ALA A 205 17.99 4.53 -4.77
CA ALA A 205 17.55 3.19 -5.16
C ALA A 205 16.64 3.19 -6.40
N LEU A 206 16.39 4.35 -7.04
CA LEU A 206 15.59 4.41 -8.27
C LEU A 206 16.31 3.61 -9.37
N PRO A 207 15.65 2.60 -9.98
CA PRO A 207 16.26 1.79 -11.02
C PRO A 207 16.77 2.64 -12.19
N PRO A 208 17.78 2.16 -12.96
CA PRO A 208 18.22 2.85 -14.16
C PRO A 208 17.16 2.75 -15.27
N LEU A 209 16.32 3.76 -15.40
CA LEU A 209 15.28 3.87 -16.43
C LEU A 209 15.91 4.56 -17.64
N ARG A 210 15.93 3.87 -18.79
CA ARG A 210 16.67 4.33 -19.99
C ARG A 210 15.80 5.14 -20.94
N HIS A 211 14.48 4.99 -20.82
CA HIS A 211 13.52 5.61 -21.72
C HIS A 211 12.54 6.49 -20.94
N ALA A 212 12.12 7.61 -21.56
CA ALA A 212 11.10 8.49 -21.02
C ALA A 212 9.78 7.76 -20.74
N GLU A 213 9.45 6.76 -21.56
CA GLU A 213 8.27 5.91 -21.39
C GLU A 213 8.32 5.11 -20.08
N ASP A 214 9.50 4.62 -19.68
CA ASP A 214 9.68 3.90 -18.42
C ASP A 214 9.43 4.85 -17.22
N LEU A 215 9.91 6.09 -17.32
CA LEU A 215 9.67 7.13 -16.30
C LEU A 215 8.19 7.49 -16.19
N ARG A 216 7.50 7.58 -17.33
CA ARG A 216 6.06 7.80 -17.39
C ARG A 216 5.30 6.64 -16.75
N ALA A 217 5.70 5.39 -17.02
CA ALA A 217 5.11 4.21 -16.38
C ALA A 217 5.30 4.24 -14.85
N PHE A 218 6.47 4.65 -14.38
CA PHE A 218 6.73 4.82 -12.94
C PHE A 218 5.89 5.96 -12.34
N ALA A 219 5.76 7.09 -13.03
CA ALA A 219 4.90 8.21 -12.62
C ALA A 219 3.43 7.77 -12.52
N HIS A 220 2.95 6.99 -13.49
CA HIS A 220 1.62 6.41 -13.48
C HIS A 220 1.42 5.45 -12.29
N GLY A 221 2.40 4.57 -12.02
CA GLY A 221 2.38 3.70 -10.85
C GLY A 221 2.32 4.46 -9.52
N LEU A 222 3.08 5.56 -9.39
CA LEU A 222 3.00 6.46 -8.23
C LEU A 222 1.63 7.11 -8.10
N TYR A 223 1.05 7.56 -9.21
CA TYR A 223 -0.29 8.15 -9.20
C TYR A 223 -1.35 7.14 -8.77
N LEU A 224 -1.37 5.93 -9.33
CA LEU A 224 -2.31 4.88 -8.94
C LEU A 224 -2.17 4.53 -7.45
N LEU A 225 -0.93 4.42 -6.97
CA LEU A 225 -0.66 4.14 -5.57
C LEU A 225 -1.11 5.28 -4.66
N ALA A 226 -0.88 6.53 -5.04
CA ALA A 226 -1.39 7.69 -4.32
C ALA A 226 -2.93 7.71 -4.33
N ALA A 227 -3.57 7.47 -5.47
CA ALA A 227 -5.02 7.46 -5.58
C ALA A 227 -5.66 6.39 -4.69
N ASP A 228 -5.07 5.19 -4.58
CA ASP A 228 -5.55 4.13 -3.67
C ASP A 228 -5.35 4.51 -2.19
N LEU A 229 -4.20 5.10 -1.84
CA LEU A 229 -3.82 5.33 -0.44
C LEU A 229 -4.39 6.61 0.19
N ILE A 230 -4.39 7.71 -0.56
CA ILE A 230 -4.81 9.04 -0.07
C ILE A 230 -6.07 9.56 -0.78
N GLY A 231 -6.56 8.85 -1.79
CA GLY A 231 -7.76 9.18 -2.54
C GLY A 231 -7.47 9.99 -3.81
N PRO A 232 -8.30 9.84 -4.86
CA PRO A 232 -8.03 10.40 -6.19
C PRO A 232 -7.96 11.92 -6.20
N VAL A 233 -8.87 12.62 -5.49
CA VAL A 233 -8.87 14.09 -5.44
C VAL A 233 -7.58 14.65 -4.81
N GLN A 234 -7.03 13.98 -3.81
CA GLN A 234 -5.76 14.40 -3.21
C GLN A 234 -4.57 14.04 -4.10
N ALA A 235 -4.60 12.87 -4.74
CA ALA A 235 -3.60 12.45 -5.70
C ALA A 235 -3.53 13.42 -6.89
N ASP A 236 -4.66 13.84 -7.46
CA ASP A 236 -4.73 14.81 -8.56
C ASP A 236 -4.10 16.15 -8.18
N ARG A 237 -4.40 16.66 -6.97
CA ARG A 237 -3.81 17.90 -6.46
C ARG A 237 -2.30 17.77 -6.32
N LEU A 238 -1.82 16.67 -5.73
CA LEU A 238 -0.39 16.41 -5.59
C LEU A 238 0.30 16.22 -6.95
N LEU A 239 -0.38 15.61 -7.92
CA LEU A 239 0.13 15.44 -9.27
C LEU A 239 0.30 16.78 -9.98
N ALA A 240 -0.69 17.67 -9.86
CA ALA A 240 -0.61 19.03 -10.39
C ALA A 240 0.50 19.84 -9.72
N ASP A 241 0.62 19.77 -8.38
CA ASP A 241 1.68 20.43 -7.63
C ASP A 241 3.06 19.86 -7.98
N ALA A 242 3.18 18.55 -8.15
CA ALA A 242 4.39 17.86 -8.58
C ALA A 242 4.86 18.35 -9.95
N ALA A 243 3.94 18.37 -10.93
CA ALA A 243 4.23 18.86 -12.27
C ALA A 243 4.65 20.34 -12.26
N ALA A 244 3.94 21.17 -11.48
CA ALA A 244 4.26 22.60 -11.35
C ALA A 244 5.62 22.84 -10.68
N ASN A 245 5.98 22.05 -9.66
CA ASN A 245 7.28 22.15 -9.00
C ASN A 245 8.42 21.67 -9.91
N ALA A 246 8.23 20.53 -10.59
CA ALA A 246 9.21 20.02 -11.54
C ALA A 246 9.42 20.97 -12.73
N ALA A 247 8.38 21.70 -13.15
CA ALA A 247 8.46 22.67 -14.25
C ALA A 247 9.33 23.90 -13.92
N ARG A 248 9.64 24.15 -12.64
CA ARG A 248 10.52 25.25 -12.21
C ARG A 248 12.01 24.89 -12.31
N LEU A 249 12.34 23.63 -12.56
CA LEU A 249 13.72 23.19 -12.69
C LEU A 249 14.33 23.68 -14.02
N PRO A 250 15.63 24.06 -14.03
CA PRO A 250 16.34 24.35 -15.27
C PRO A 250 16.27 23.20 -16.28
N GLU A 251 16.32 21.95 -15.78
CA GLU A 251 16.26 20.72 -16.57
C GLU A 251 14.90 20.51 -17.26
N ALA A 252 13.84 21.18 -16.80
CA ALA A 252 12.52 21.10 -17.42
C ALA A 252 12.49 21.68 -18.85
N ALA A 253 13.48 22.52 -19.20
CA ALA A 253 13.67 23.00 -20.56
C ALA A 253 14.10 21.88 -21.53
N LEU A 254 14.75 20.83 -21.02
CA LEU A 254 15.20 19.67 -21.78
C LEU A 254 14.20 18.52 -21.71
N PHE A 255 13.54 18.34 -20.56
CA PHE A 255 12.54 17.31 -20.35
C PHE A 255 11.32 17.89 -19.63
N SER A 256 10.23 18.12 -20.36
CA SER A 256 9.03 18.72 -19.77
C SER A 256 8.34 17.71 -18.84
N PRO A 257 8.00 18.08 -17.59
CA PRO A 257 7.30 17.19 -16.66
C PRO A 257 5.90 16.79 -17.14
N GLN A 258 5.33 17.49 -18.12
CA GLN A 258 4.08 17.09 -18.78
C GLN A 258 4.18 15.73 -19.49
N TRP A 259 5.40 15.28 -19.82
CA TRP A 259 5.64 13.97 -20.42
C TRP A 259 5.45 12.81 -19.43
N LEU A 260 5.38 13.11 -18.12
CA LEU A 260 5.16 12.14 -17.06
C LEU A 260 3.67 11.94 -16.74
N LEU A 261 2.77 12.71 -17.35
CA LEU A 261 1.32 12.64 -17.13
C LEU A 261 0.60 11.68 -18.10
#